data_AF-T1B0X6-F1
#
_entry.id   AF-T1B0X6-F1
#
_cell.length_a   1.000
_cell.length_b   1.000
_cell.length_c   1.000
_cell.angle_alpha   90.00
_cell.angle_beta   90.00
_cell.angle_gamma   90.00
#
_symmetry.space_group_name_H-M   'P 1'
#
loop_
_entity.id
_entity.type
_entity.pdbx_description
1 polymer ?
#
loop_
_entity_poly.entity_id
_entity_poly.type
_entity_poly.pdbx_seq_one_letter_code
_entity_poly.pdbx_strand_id
1 'polypeptide(L)' 'MDVEFEDASLRRLEADPGYTAGYDAAIVKAFRKRMQLIRASIDERAFYAMKSLHYEK' A
#
# COMPACT_ATOMS: atom_id res chain seq x y z
N MET A 1 -1.88 5.77 10.61
CA MET A 1 -3.05 5.48 9.76
C MET A 1 -3.45 4.03 9.91
N ASP A 2 -4.72 3.78 10.22
CA ASP A 2 -5.29 2.43 10.23
C ASP A 2 -5.59 2.00 8.80
N VAL A 3 -5.25 0.75 8.46
CA VAL A 3 -5.44 0.20 7.11
C VAL A 3 -6.21 -1.11 7.24
N GLU A 4 -7.37 -1.14 6.60
CA GLU A 4 -8.12 -2.37 6.38
C GLU A 4 -7.79 -2.94 5.01
N PHE A 5 -7.46 -4.22 4.98
CA PHE A 5 -7.19 -4.95 3.74
C PHE A 5 -8.45 -5.70 3.32
N GLU A 6 -8.78 -5.63 2.04
CA GLU A 6 -9.87 -6.37 1.42
C GLU A 6 -9.74 -7.88 1.67
N ASP A 7 -8.51 -8.40 1.63
CA ASP A 7 -8.25 -9.82 1.86
C ASP A 7 -6.99 -10.10 2.69
N ALA A 8 -6.85 -11.36 3.11
CA ALA A 8 -5.73 -11.83 3.91
C ALA A 8 -4.40 -11.90 3.14
N SER A 9 -4.45 -12.06 1.81
CA SER A 9 -3.24 -12.11 0.98
C SER A 9 -2.57 -10.74 0.89
N LEU A 10 -3.34 -9.65 0.80
CA LEU A 10 -2.81 -8.28 0.80
C LEU A 10 -2.19 -7.91 2.14
N ARG A 11 -2.85 -8.29 3.24
CA ARG A 11 -2.28 -8.14 4.59
C ARG A 11 -0.95 -8.88 4.72
N ARG A 12 -0.89 -10.11 4.22
CA ARG A 12 0.35 -10.91 4.21
C ARG A 12 1.41 -10.30 3.29
N LEU A 13 1.02 -9.72 2.16
CA LEU A 13 1.91 -9.09 1.19
C LEU A 13 2.62 -7.86 1.76
N GLU A 14 1.98 -7.13 2.69
CA GLU A 14 2.61 -6.07 3.48
C GLU A 14 3.54 -6.65 4.55
N ALA A 15 3.09 -7.66 5.30
CA ALA A 15 3.77 -8.15 6.51
C ALA A 15 4.97 -9.08 6.25
N ASP A 16 4.94 -9.88 5.17
CA ASP A 16 5.94 -10.90 4.87
C ASP A 16 6.77 -10.49 3.63
N PRO A 17 8.06 -10.11 3.80
CA PRO A 17 8.93 -9.71 2.70
C PRO A 17 9.15 -10.80 1.64
N GLY A 18 9.01 -12.08 2.00
CA GLY A 18 9.18 -13.21 1.10
C GLY A 18 7.90 -13.61 0.35
N TYR A 19 6.74 -13.15 0.80
CA TYR A 19 5.47 -13.43 0.15
C TYR A 19 5.21 -12.45 -1.00
N THR A 20 4.79 -12.98 -2.16
CA THR A 20 4.51 -12.20 -3.38
C THR A 20 3.06 -12.29 -3.84
N ALA A 21 2.25 -13.15 -3.20
CA ALA A 21 0.89 -13.50 -3.65
C ALA A 21 0.80 -13.98 -5.12
N GLY A 22 1.93 -14.38 -5.74
CA GLY A 22 1.99 -14.78 -7.15
C GLY A 22 2.09 -13.60 -8.14
N TYR A 23 2.20 -12.36 -7.66
CA TYR A 23 2.39 -11.19 -8.51
C TYR A 23 3.85 -11.03 -8.96
N ASP A 24 4.03 -10.35 -10.09
CA ASP A 24 5.35 -9.96 -10.58
C ASP A 24 6.07 -9.01 -9.59
N ALA A 25 7.40 -9.08 -9.58
CA ALA A 25 8.24 -8.30 -8.68
C ALA A 25 8.00 -6.79 -8.79
N ALA A 26 7.70 -6.26 -9.98
CA ALA A 26 7.40 -4.85 -10.18
C ALA A 26 6.10 -4.44 -9.47
N ILE A 27 5.09 -5.31 -9.49
CA ILE A 27 3.80 -5.10 -8.82
C ILE A 27 3.99 -5.15 -7.30
N VAL A 28 4.68 -6.17 -6.80
CA VAL A 28 4.99 -6.31 -5.35
C VAL A 28 5.75 -5.08 -4.84
N LYS A 29 6.73 -4.60 -5.61
CA LYS A 29 7.50 -3.40 -5.29
C LYS A 29 6.63 -2.14 -5.26
N ALA A 30 5.76 -1.96 -6.25
CA ALA A 30 4.86 -0.81 -6.32
C ALA A 30 3.88 -0.80 -5.13
N PHE A 31 3.30 -1.96 -4.81
CA PHE A 31 2.43 -2.15 -3.65
C PHE A 31 3.14 -1.78 -2.35
N ARG A 32 4.32 -2.36 -2.08
CA ARG A 32 5.07 -2.10 -0.83
C ARG A 32 5.45 -0.63 -0.68
N LYS A 33 5.85 0.04 -1.76
CA LYS A 33 6.10 1.49 -1.75
C LYS A 33 4.86 2.29 -1.40
N ARG A 34 3.70 1.89 -1.94
CA ARG A 34 2.42 2.54 -1.62
C ARG A 34 2.06 2.34 -0.15
N MET A 35 2.24 1.14 0.38
CA MET A 35 2.01 0.86 1.80
C MET A 35 2.94 1.68 2.71
N GLN A 36 4.24 1.74 2.38
CA GLN A 36 5.19 2.57 3.13
C GLN A 36 4.76 4.04 3.17
N LEU A 37 4.31 4.58 2.04
CA LEU A 37 3.78 5.94 1.97
C LEU A 37 2.56 6.12 2.88
N ILE A 38 1.57 5.23 2.79
CA ILE A 38 0.35 5.27 3.62
C ILE A 38 0.68 5.19 5.12
N ARG A 39 1.61 4.32 5.52
CA ARG A 39 2.03 4.15 6.91
C ARG A 39 2.82 5.34 7.45
N ALA A 40 3.58 6.03 6.59
CA ALA A 40 4.34 7.22 6.95
C ALA A 40 3.47 8.49 7.01
N SER A 41 2.28 8.48 6.39
CA SER A 41 1.35 9.60 6.44
C SER A 41 0.77 9.82 7.83
N ILE A 42 0.72 11.08 8.26
CA ILE A 42 0.08 11.48 9.52
C ILE A 42 -1.45 11.36 9.40
N ASP A 43 -2.01 11.85 8.30
CA ASP A 43 -3.44 11.84 8.01
C ASP A 43 -3.72 11.76 6.49
N GLU A 44 -5.00 11.75 6.11
CA GLU A 44 -5.45 11.67 4.71
C GLU A 44 -5.02 12.84 3.82
N ARG A 45 -4.62 13.98 4.41
CA ARG A 45 -4.19 15.17 3.64
C ARG A 45 -2.91 14.91 2.87
N ALA A 46 -2.08 14.00 3.37
CA ALA A 46 -0.91 13.52 2.66
C ALA A 46 -1.25 12.93 1.27
N PHE A 47 -2.46 12.38 1.09
CA PHE A 47 -2.88 11.80 -0.19
C PHE A 47 -3.40 12.84 -1.18
N TYR A 48 -4.10 13.89 -0.71
CA TYR A 48 -4.53 14.99 -1.57
C TYR A 48 -3.34 15.75 -2.19
N ALA A 49 -2.20 15.79 -1.49
CA ALA A 49 -0.99 16.45 -1.98
C ALA A 49 -0.33 15.70 -3.16
N MET A 50 -0.56 14.38 -3.32
CA MET A 50 0.00 13.58 -4.40
C MET A 50 -1.05 13.25 -5.47
N LYS A 51 -1.10 14.07 -6.52
CA LYS A 51 -2.03 13.89 -7.65
C LYS A 51 -1.92 12.52 -8.34
N SER A 52 -0.75 11.89 -8.33
CA SER A 52 -0.54 10.55 -8.93
C SER A 52 -1.20 9.41 -8.15
N LEU A 53 -1.68 9.64 -6.93
CA LEU A 53 -2.36 8.61 -6.17
C LEU A 53 -3.79 8.39 -6.67
N HIS A 54 -4.35 9.35 -7.42
CA HIS A 54 -5.76 9.37 -7.80
C HIS A 54 -6.67 9.06 -6.60
N TYR A 55 -6.37 9.70 -5.46
CA TYR A 55 -7.09 9.45 -4.22
C TYR A 55 -8.55 9.90 -4.37
N GLU A 56 -9.45 8.94 -4.29
CA GLU A 56 -10.90 9.16 -4.28
C GLU A 56 -11.36 9.41 -2.83
N LYS A 57 -12.32 10.32 -2.67
CA LYS A 57 -12.87 10.71 -1.37
C LYS A 57 -14.18 9.99 -1.11
#